data_AF-A0A0Q0F6Y0-F1
#
_entry.id   AF-A0A0Q0F6Y0-F1
#
_cell.length_a   1.000
_cell.length_b   1.000
_cell.length_c   1.000
_cell.angle_alpha   90.00
_cell.angle_beta   90.00
_cell.angle_gamma   90.00
#
_symmetry.space_group_name_H-M   'P 1'
#
loop_
_entity.id
_entity.type
_entity.pdbx_description
1 polymer ?
#
loop_
_entity_poly.entity_id
_entity_poly.type
_entity_poly.pdbx_seq_one_letter_code
_entity_poly.pdbx_strand_id
1 'polypeptide(L)'
;RSYKPVPNTSPTRFTTRFDRYTDQTLPGLQEPLLSRHEGLVFAIACTQQGYVPTHNNAFNQPLTGDAAVDNARNRSKRKFDDRTGIRCGSHQLPVLLQTYTRDTGELMHDLSVPIMLKGRHWGGLRLGYKPQG
;
A
#
# COMPACT_ATOMS: atom_id res chain seq x y z
N ARG A 1 -13.08 1.15 -11.72
CA ARG A 1 -11.64 0.86 -11.96
C ARG A 1 -11.56 -0.48 -12.68
N SER A 2 -10.66 -0.67 -13.65
CA SER A 2 -10.46 -1.98 -14.31
C SER A 2 -9.06 -2.47 -13.94
N TYR A 3 -9.00 -3.62 -13.26
CA TYR A 3 -7.77 -4.24 -12.81
C TYR A 3 -7.48 -5.42 -13.74
N LYS A 4 -6.42 -5.34 -14.54
CA LYS A 4 -6.03 -6.41 -15.44
C LYS A 4 -4.92 -7.22 -14.79
N PRO A 5 -5.08 -8.54 -14.57
CA PRO A 5 -4.03 -9.35 -13.96
C PRO A 5 -2.77 -9.33 -14.85
N VAL A 6 -1.61 -9.30 -14.22
CA VAL A 6 -0.32 -9.46 -14.87
C VAL A 6 0.02 -10.96 -14.87
N PRO A 7 0.23 -11.58 -16.04
CA PRO A 7 0.57 -13.00 -16.13
C PRO A 7 1.81 -13.36 -15.31
N ASN A 8 1.89 -14.61 -14.84
CA ASN A 8 3.06 -15.18 -14.17
C ASN A 8 3.51 -14.41 -12.91
N THR A 9 2.56 -13.90 -12.12
CA THR A 9 2.84 -13.25 -10.83
C THR A 9 2.15 -13.97 -9.68
N SER A 10 2.86 -14.19 -8.57
CA SER A 10 2.32 -14.81 -7.35
C SER A 10 2.85 -14.09 -6.10
N PRO A 11 2.00 -13.39 -5.33
CA PRO A 11 0.57 -13.14 -5.56
C PRO A 11 0.27 -12.38 -6.85
N THR A 12 -0.98 -12.51 -7.32
CA THR A 12 -1.46 -11.82 -8.51
C THR A 12 -1.24 -10.32 -8.42
N ARG A 13 -0.53 -9.78 -9.41
CA ARG A 13 -0.42 -8.35 -9.64
C ARG A 13 -1.42 -7.91 -10.68
N PHE A 14 -1.77 -6.63 -10.65
CA PHE A 14 -2.71 -6.02 -11.57
C PHE A 14 -2.14 -4.74 -12.13
N THR A 15 -2.43 -4.45 -13.39
CA THR A 15 -2.24 -3.12 -13.96
C THR A 15 -3.57 -2.39 -14.15
N THR A 16 -3.51 -1.06 -14.05
CA THR A 16 -4.62 -0.14 -14.28
C THR A 16 -4.16 1.08 -15.09
N ARG A 17 -5.11 1.79 -15.70
CA ARG A 17 -4.81 3.00 -16.49
C ARG A 17 -4.15 4.14 -15.70
N PHE A 18 -4.24 4.16 -14.38
CA PHE A 18 -3.68 5.25 -13.56
C PHE A 18 -2.31 4.91 -12.98
N ASP A 19 -1.80 3.70 -13.21
CA ASP A 19 -0.52 3.22 -12.67
C ASP A 19 0.63 4.14 -13.03
N ARG A 20 0.72 4.55 -14.30
CA ARG A 20 1.77 5.47 -14.78
C ARG A 20 1.79 6.77 -13.98
N TYR A 21 0.62 7.35 -13.74
CA TYR A 21 0.51 8.60 -13.00
C TYR A 21 0.95 8.42 -11.55
N THR A 22 0.52 7.34 -10.90
CA THR A 22 0.91 7.07 -9.50
C THR A 22 2.38 6.72 -9.37
N ASP A 23 2.96 6.01 -10.34
CA ASP A 23 4.39 5.67 -10.36
C ASP A 23 5.28 6.92 -10.49
N GLN A 24 4.79 7.96 -11.18
CA GLN A 24 5.49 9.24 -11.32
C GLN A 24 5.25 10.18 -10.11
N THR A 25 4.06 10.13 -9.51
CA THR A 25 3.63 11.15 -8.53
C THR A 25 3.82 10.69 -7.09
N LEU A 26 3.43 9.46 -6.77
CA LEU A 26 3.37 9.01 -5.38
C LEU A 26 4.74 8.88 -4.71
N PRO A 27 5.85 8.48 -5.37
CA PRO A 27 7.15 8.43 -4.69
C PRO A 27 7.55 9.75 -4.04
N GLY A 28 7.33 10.88 -4.72
CA GLY A 28 7.63 12.21 -4.18
C GLY A 28 6.78 12.61 -2.97
N LEU A 29 5.63 11.95 -2.75
CA LEU A 29 4.75 12.18 -1.60
C LEU A 29 5.00 11.16 -0.47
N GLN A 30 5.31 9.92 -0.83
CA GLN A 30 5.42 8.79 0.10
C GLN A 30 6.79 8.72 0.78
N GLU A 31 7.88 8.87 0.00
CA GLU A 31 9.24 8.69 0.51
C GLU A 31 9.65 9.72 1.57
N PRO A 32 9.33 11.02 1.43
CA PRO A 32 9.70 11.99 2.46
C PRO A 32 9.11 11.69 3.84
N LEU A 33 7.95 11.02 3.90
CA LEU A 33 7.32 10.65 5.19
C LEU A 33 8.17 9.65 5.97
N LEU A 34 8.83 8.71 5.28
CA LEU A 34 9.70 7.72 5.93
C LEU A 34 10.91 8.38 6.59
N SER A 35 11.49 9.39 5.94
CA SER A 35 12.65 10.11 6.47
C SER A 35 12.33 11.03 7.65
N ARG A 36 11.07 11.46 7.77
CA ARG A 36 10.63 12.44 8.79
C ARG A 36 10.14 11.80 10.09
N HIS A 37 9.80 10.51 10.06
CA HIS A 37 9.16 9.83 11.18
C HIS A 37 9.87 8.52 11.50
N GLU A 38 10.66 8.52 12.56
CA GLU A 38 11.33 7.33 13.06
C GLU A 38 10.29 6.24 13.42
N GLY A 39 10.56 4.99 13.04
CA GLY A 39 9.65 3.87 13.26
C GLY A 39 8.57 3.68 12.19
N LEU A 40 8.42 4.62 11.24
CA LEU A 40 7.56 4.43 10.07
C LEU A 40 8.19 3.44 9.08
N VAL A 41 7.48 2.35 8.79
CA VAL A 41 7.92 1.26 7.91
C VAL A 41 7.45 1.49 6.48
N PHE A 42 6.24 2.02 6.28
CA PHE A 42 5.72 2.36 4.97
C PHE A 42 4.72 3.52 5.03
N ALA A 43 4.61 4.23 3.92
CA ALA A 43 3.59 5.23 3.64
C ALA A 43 3.08 5.00 2.22
N ILE A 44 1.82 4.57 2.06
CA ILE A 44 1.27 4.18 0.76
C ILE A 44 -0.15 4.66 0.53
N ALA A 45 -0.50 4.92 -0.72
CA ALA A 45 -1.89 5.08 -1.12
C ALA A 45 -2.48 3.74 -1.56
N CYS A 46 -3.72 3.44 -1.18
CA CYS A 46 -4.48 2.32 -1.71
C CYS A 46 -5.86 2.76 -2.17
N THR A 47 -6.45 2.00 -3.09
CA THR A 47 -7.84 2.17 -3.49
C THR A 47 -8.80 1.57 -2.46
N GLN A 48 -10.10 1.89 -2.56
CA GLN A 48 -11.17 1.22 -1.80
C GLN A 48 -11.19 -0.31 -1.89
N GLN A 49 -10.60 -0.91 -2.93
CA GLN A 49 -10.50 -2.36 -3.10
C GLN A 49 -9.15 -2.92 -2.60
N GLY A 50 -8.41 -2.16 -1.79
CA GLY A 50 -7.10 -2.56 -1.27
C GLY A 50 -5.96 -2.56 -2.31
N TYR A 51 -6.20 -2.10 -3.55
CA TYR A 51 -5.16 -2.03 -4.57
C TYR A 51 -4.13 -0.93 -4.25
N VAL A 52 -2.86 -1.31 -4.14
CA VAL A 52 -1.72 -0.40 -3.96
C VAL A 52 -1.02 -0.25 -5.31
N PRO A 53 -1.20 0.89 -6.01
CA PRO A 53 -0.62 1.08 -7.32
C PRO A 53 0.91 1.26 -7.25
N THR A 54 1.41 1.98 -6.26
CA THR A 54 2.84 2.28 -6.14
C THR A 54 3.17 2.25 -4.66
N HIS A 55 4.08 1.37 -4.25
CA HIS A 55 4.59 1.29 -2.90
C HIS A 55 5.83 2.16 -2.74
N ASN A 56 6.28 2.35 -1.50
CA ASN A 56 7.62 2.90 -1.21
C ASN A 56 8.73 2.17 -1.97
N ASN A 57 9.83 2.88 -2.26
CA ASN A 57 10.94 2.39 -3.07
C ASN A 57 11.53 1.07 -2.57
N ALA A 58 11.66 0.90 -1.25
CA ALA A 58 12.13 -0.34 -0.62
C ALA A 58 11.30 -1.59 -1.01
N PHE A 59 10.03 -1.38 -1.38
CA PHE A 59 9.09 -2.43 -1.78
C PHE A 59 8.54 -2.20 -3.19
N ASN A 60 9.25 -1.49 -4.06
CA ASN A 60 8.85 -1.22 -5.45
C ASN A 60 9.95 -1.62 -6.45
N GLN A 61 10.71 -2.67 -6.14
CA GLN A 61 11.81 -3.14 -6.99
C GLN A 61 11.28 -3.87 -8.24
N PRO A 62 12.00 -3.86 -9.38
CA PRO A 62 11.63 -4.67 -10.55
C PRO A 62 11.43 -6.15 -10.21
N LEU A 63 10.51 -6.81 -10.92
CA LEU A 63 10.29 -8.24 -10.74
C LEU A 63 11.47 -9.03 -11.29
N THR A 64 11.88 -10.03 -10.53
CA THR A 64 13.01 -10.92 -10.82
C THR A 64 12.54 -12.26 -11.38
N GLY A 65 11.27 -12.62 -11.16
CA GLY A 65 10.72 -13.94 -11.50
C GLY A 65 10.88 -14.95 -10.36
N ASP A 66 11.68 -14.65 -9.33
CA ASP A 66 11.71 -15.41 -8.08
C ASP A 66 10.59 -14.92 -7.16
N ALA A 67 9.64 -15.81 -6.86
CA ALA A 67 8.47 -15.45 -6.05
C ALA A 67 8.83 -14.99 -4.63
N ALA A 68 9.85 -15.56 -4.00
CA ALA A 68 10.26 -15.17 -2.65
C ALA A 68 10.87 -13.76 -2.66
N VAL A 69 11.75 -13.48 -3.62
CA VAL A 69 12.37 -12.15 -3.79
C VAL A 69 11.32 -11.11 -4.15
N ASP A 70 10.45 -11.40 -5.11
CA ASP A 70 9.43 -10.48 -5.59
C ASP A 70 8.38 -10.17 -4.51
N ASN A 71 8.06 -11.12 -3.64
CA ASN A 71 7.13 -10.91 -2.54
C ASN A 71 7.69 -10.03 -1.43
N ALA A 72 9.01 -10.12 -1.20
CA ALA A 72 9.70 -9.30 -0.23
C ALA A 72 9.97 -7.88 -0.75
N ARG A 73 10.36 -7.73 -2.02
CA ARG A 73 10.91 -6.48 -2.58
C ARG A 73 9.98 -5.75 -3.56
N ASN A 74 8.88 -6.36 -3.97
CA ASN A 74 7.85 -5.70 -4.78
C ASN A 74 6.46 -5.94 -4.18
N ARG A 75 5.89 -4.92 -3.54
CA ARG A 75 4.54 -4.92 -2.98
C ARG A 75 3.58 -4.00 -3.74
N SER A 76 4.04 -3.37 -4.81
CA SER A 76 3.23 -2.59 -5.74
C SER A 76 2.36 -3.46 -6.63
N LYS A 77 1.34 -2.84 -7.24
CA LYS A 77 0.44 -3.48 -8.20
C LYS A 77 -0.33 -4.67 -7.60
N ARG A 78 -0.43 -4.77 -6.27
CA ARG A 78 -1.14 -5.85 -5.57
C ARG A 78 -2.43 -5.33 -4.95
N LYS A 79 -3.40 -6.23 -4.78
CA LYS A 79 -4.54 -5.99 -3.90
C LYS A 79 -4.25 -6.63 -2.55
N PHE A 80 -4.37 -5.83 -1.49
CA PHE A 80 -4.36 -6.31 -0.11
C PHE A 80 -5.83 -6.48 0.30
N ASP A 81 -6.36 -7.66 0.04
CA ASP A 81 -7.76 -8.03 0.25
C ASP A 81 -8.02 -8.68 1.62
N ASP A 82 -7.02 -8.68 2.49
CA ASP A 82 -7.19 -8.98 3.89
C ASP A 82 -8.02 -7.88 4.60
N ARG A 83 -8.57 -8.22 5.77
CA ARG A 83 -9.46 -7.32 6.54
C ARG A 83 -8.79 -5.96 6.84
N THR A 84 -7.49 -5.94 7.11
CA THR A 84 -6.76 -4.70 7.37
C THR A 84 -6.60 -3.91 6.08
N GLY A 85 -6.07 -4.54 5.02
CA GLY A 85 -5.88 -3.90 3.72
C GLY A 85 -7.15 -3.27 3.12
N ILE A 86 -8.28 -3.97 3.18
CA ILE A 86 -9.56 -3.47 2.66
C ILE A 86 -10.09 -2.30 3.50
N ARG A 87 -10.04 -2.40 4.84
CA ARG A 87 -10.57 -1.34 5.70
C ARG A 87 -9.83 -0.04 5.50
N CYS A 88 -8.50 -0.08 5.44
CA CYS A 88 -7.65 1.08 5.21
C CYS A 88 -8.02 1.87 3.94
N GLY A 89 -8.49 1.19 2.89
CA GLY A 89 -8.91 1.85 1.65
C GLY A 89 -10.38 2.25 1.61
N SER A 90 -11.26 1.58 2.39
CA SER A 90 -12.72 1.68 2.24
C SER A 90 -13.42 2.49 3.32
N HIS A 91 -12.79 2.70 4.49
CA HIS A 91 -13.38 3.50 5.57
C HIS A 91 -13.50 4.99 5.20
N GLN A 92 -14.45 5.69 5.82
CA GLN A 92 -14.63 7.14 5.67
C GLN A 92 -14.50 7.90 7.01
N LEU A 93 -14.03 7.21 8.05
CA LEU A 93 -13.68 7.85 9.33
C LEU A 93 -12.51 8.84 9.12
N PRO A 94 -12.45 9.95 9.89
CA PRO A 94 -11.35 10.91 9.79
C PRO A 94 -9.96 10.27 9.95
N VAL A 95 -9.85 9.32 10.88
CA VAL A 95 -8.65 8.49 11.12
C VAL A 95 -9.11 7.09 11.53
N LEU A 96 -8.42 6.05 11.07
CA LEU A 96 -8.58 4.68 11.52
C LEU A 96 -7.22 4.09 11.90
N LEU A 97 -7.08 3.63 13.15
CA LEU A 97 -5.92 2.90 13.63
C LEU A 97 -6.26 1.41 13.77
N GLN A 98 -5.42 0.55 13.21
CA GLN A 98 -5.53 -0.90 13.29
C GLN A 98 -4.23 -1.50 13.79
N THR A 99 -4.31 -2.42 14.76
CA THR A 99 -3.17 -3.22 15.19
C THR A 99 -3.29 -4.61 14.59
N TYR A 100 -2.22 -5.10 13.97
CA TYR A 100 -2.18 -6.44 13.42
C TYR A 100 -0.79 -7.06 13.57
N THR A 101 -0.73 -8.39 13.59
CA THR A 101 0.52 -9.14 13.59
C THR A 101 0.91 -9.44 12.14
N ARG A 102 2.14 -9.13 11.76
CA ARG A 102 2.69 -9.51 10.45
C ARG A 102 2.97 -11.01 10.41
N ASP A 103 3.18 -11.53 9.21
CA ASP A 103 3.64 -12.91 8.98
C ASP A 103 4.96 -13.24 9.73
N THR A 104 5.74 -12.21 10.08
CA THR A 104 6.98 -12.31 10.88
C THR A 104 6.75 -12.40 12.40
N GLY A 105 5.51 -12.33 12.88
CA GLY A 105 5.18 -12.26 14.31
C GLY A 105 5.30 -10.87 14.92
N GLU A 106 5.84 -9.89 14.18
CA GLU A 106 5.95 -8.50 14.65
C GLU A 106 4.57 -7.83 14.73
N LEU A 107 4.30 -7.17 15.86
CA LEU A 107 3.12 -6.32 16.02
C LEU A 107 3.30 -5.04 15.22
N MET A 108 2.23 -4.59 14.56
CA MET A 108 2.26 -3.47 13.65
C MET A 108 1.02 -2.58 13.82
N HIS A 109 1.21 -1.27 13.77
CA HIS A 109 0.12 -0.31 13.67
C HIS A 109 -0.03 0.17 12.21
N ASP A 110 -1.25 0.09 11.69
CA ASP A 110 -1.66 0.71 10.42
C ASP A 110 -2.62 1.86 10.73
N LEU A 111 -2.17 3.08 10.47
CA LEU A 111 -3.00 4.29 10.52
C LEU A 111 -3.44 4.64 9.10
N SER A 112 -4.73 4.91 8.92
CA SER A 112 -5.29 5.29 7.64
C SER A 112 -6.24 6.49 7.70
N VAL A 113 -6.21 7.28 6.63
CA VAL A 113 -7.10 8.43 6.39
C VAL A 113 -7.65 8.38 4.96
N PRO A 114 -8.89 8.81 4.71
CA PRO A 114 -9.49 8.75 3.39
C PRO A 114 -8.90 9.81 2.44
N ILE A 115 -8.62 9.40 1.21
CA ILE A 115 -8.25 10.23 0.08
C ILE A 115 -9.51 10.57 -0.70
N MET A 116 -9.87 11.85 -0.71
CA MET A 116 -11.01 12.38 -1.43
C MET A 116 -10.54 13.14 -2.68
N LEU A 117 -11.08 12.81 -3.85
CA LEU A 117 -10.82 13.52 -5.10
C LEU A 117 -12.12 14.15 -5.61
N LYS A 118 -12.18 15.49 -5.64
CA LYS A 118 -13.38 16.23 -6.06
C LYS A 118 -14.66 15.74 -5.36
N GLY A 119 -14.60 15.58 -4.03
CA GLY A 119 -15.72 15.11 -3.22
C GLY A 119 -16.01 13.60 -3.29
N ARG A 120 -15.25 12.82 -4.08
CA ARG A 120 -15.43 11.37 -4.20
C ARG A 120 -14.33 10.62 -3.47
N HIS A 121 -14.71 9.64 -2.64
CA HIS A 121 -13.77 8.74 -1.98
C HIS A 121 -13.03 7.89 -3.02
N TRP A 122 -11.71 8.10 -3.12
CA TRP A 122 -10.83 7.34 -4.00
C TRP A 122 -10.27 6.12 -3.27
N GLY A 123 -9.80 6.29 -2.05
CA GLY A 123 -9.24 5.21 -1.24
C GLY A 123 -8.57 5.78 0.01
N GLY A 124 -7.52 5.17 0.52
CA GLY A 124 -6.86 5.62 1.75
C GLY A 124 -5.37 5.89 1.59
N LEU A 125 -4.86 6.85 2.36
CA LEU A 125 -3.44 6.94 2.71
C LEU A 125 -3.23 6.05 3.92
N ARG A 126 -2.20 5.21 3.89
CA ARG A 126 -1.86 4.23 4.92
C ARG A 126 -0.45 4.45 5.41
N LEU A 127 -0.28 4.50 6.72
CA LEU A 127 0.99 4.64 7.40
C LEU A 127 1.16 3.43 8.31
N GLY A 128 2.14 2.59 7.99
CA GLY A 128 2.52 1.49 8.85
C GLY A 128 3.70 1.90 9.72
N TYR A 129 3.55 1.94 11.05
CA TYR A 129 4.66 2.12 11.99
C TYR A 129 4.73 1.01 13.06
N LYS A 130 5.93 0.75 13.56
CA LYS A 130 6.13 -0.17 14.69
C LYS A 130 5.53 0.45 15.96
N PRO A 131 4.77 -0.30 16.77
CA PRO A 131 4.40 0.14 18.11
C PRO A 131 5.67 0.46 18.89
N GLN A 132 5.78 1.68 19.44
CA GLN A 132 6.75 1.93 20.50
C GLN A 132 6.16 1.34 21.79
N GLY A 133 6.98 0.59 22.53
CA GLY A 133 6.68 0.19 23.90
C GLY A 133 6.80 1.37 24.85
#